data_AF-A0A1H4D8Q4-F1
#
_entry.id   AF-A0A1H4D8Q4-F1
#
_cell.length_a   1.000
_cell.length_b   1.000
_cell.length_c   1.000
_cell.angle_alpha   90.00
_cell.angle_beta   90.00
_cell.angle_gamma   90.00
#
_symmetry.space_group_name_H-M   'P 1'
#
loop_
_entity.id
_entity.type
_entity.pdbx_description
1 polymer ?
#
loop_
_entity_poly.entity_id
_entity_poly.type
_entity_poly.pdbx_seq_one_letter_code
_entity_poly.pdbx_strand_id
1 'polypeptide(L)'
;MAKMSEEEKMAVMHAWLDDVCTTLDLDRAVLDHVTPQMLDLIRIVAHGPSRPGAPMTALLVGLDAGIRYGRAEADATGEGGAADPNLALAALIRDDIDAVTALVSAQEHDA
;
A
#
# COMPACT_ATOMS: atom_id res chain seq x y z
N MET A 1 -21.25 11.46 22.66
CA MET A 1 -20.96 10.25 21.87
C MET A 1 -19.89 9.47 22.60
N ALA A 2 -20.07 8.16 22.78
CA ALA A 2 -18.99 7.30 23.28
C ALA A 2 -17.85 7.26 22.26
N LYS A 3 -16.60 7.18 22.73
CA LYS A 3 -15.42 7.02 21.87
C LYS A 3 -15.43 5.60 21.30
N MET A 4 -15.35 5.46 19.98
CA MET A 4 -15.22 4.16 19.32
C MET A 4 -13.95 3.42 19.77
N SER A 5 -14.05 2.11 19.93
CA SER A 5 -12.89 1.22 20.15
C SER A 5 -12.02 1.17 18.89
N GLU A 6 -10.77 0.70 19.03
CA GLU A 6 -9.90 0.52 17.86
C GLU A 6 -10.44 -0.58 16.91
N GLU A 7 -11.02 -1.64 17.46
CA GLU A 7 -11.65 -2.71 16.67
C GLU A 7 -12.84 -2.18 15.85
N GLU A 8 -13.68 -1.34 16.45
CA GLU A 8 -14.80 -0.69 15.75
C GLU A 8 -14.31 0.23 14.63
N LYS A 9 -13.22 0.98 14.85
CA LYS A 9 -12.63 1.84 13.81
C LYS A 9 -12.07 1.02 12.65
N MET A 10 -11.37 -0.08 12.94
CA MET A 10 -10.83 -0.97 11.90
C MET A 10 -11.95 -1.61 11.08
N ALA A 11 -13.04 -2.02 11.72
CA ALA A 11 -14.21 -2.54 11.01
C ALA A 11 -14.83 -1.48 10.08
N VAL A 12 -15.00 -0.25 10.55
CA VAL A 12 -15.50 0.87 9.71
C VAL A 12 -14.54 1.16 8.55
N MET A 13 -13.23 1.13 8.78
CA MET A 13 -12.23 1.30 7.72
C MET A 13 -12.34 0.19 6.66
N HIS A 14 -12.41 -1.08 7.06
CA HIS A 14 -12.53 -2.19 6.12
C HIS A 14 -13.81 -2.11 5.28
N ALA A 15 -14.95 -1.78 5.90
CA ALA A 15 -16.21 -1.57 5.17
C ALA A 15 -16.11 -0.41 4.17
N TRP A 16 -15.47 0.70 4.56
CA TRP A 16 -15.22 1.81 3.64
C TRP A 16 -14.31 1.41 2.48
N LEU A 17 -13.27 0.60 2.72
CA LEU A 17 -12.39 0.11 1.67
C LEU A 17 -13.13 -0.82 0.70
N ASP A 18 -14.07 -1.64 1.18
CA ASP A 18 -14.95 -2.44 0.30
C ASP A 18 -15.77 -1.56 -0.66
N ASP A 19 -16.37 -0.49 -0.15
CA ASP A 19 -17.15 0.45 -0.96
C ASP A 19 -16.27 1.16 -2.01
N VAL A 20 -15.05 1.56 -1.62
CA VAL A 20 -14.10 2.21 -2.53
C VAL A 20 -13.59 1.25 -3.60
N CYS A 21 -13.22 0.02 -3.23
CA CYS A 21 -12.81 -1.03 -4.17
C CYS A 21 -13.92 -1.30 -5.18
N THR A 22 -15.16 -1.43 -4.70
CA THR A 22 -16.33 -1.62 -5.57
C THR A 22 -16.52 -0.44 -6.52
N THR A 23 -16.36 0.79 -6.03
CA THR A 23 -16.53 2.01 -6.84
C THR A 23 -15.47 2.15 -7.92
N LEU A 24 -14.24 1.72 -7.64
CA LEU A 24 -13.09 1.85 -8.53
C LEU A 24 -12.83 0.59 -9.37
N ASP A 25 -13.66 -0.46 -9.23
CA ASP A 25 -13.48 -1.76 -9.87
C ASP A 25 -12.10 -2.39 -9.55
N LEU A 26 -11.73 -2.36 -8.27
CA LEU A 26 -10.47 -2.90 -7.76
C LEU A 26 -10.71 -4.22 -7.03
N ASP A 27 -9.81 -5.18 -7.26
CA ASP A 27 -9.80 -6.42 -6.48
C ASP A 27 -9.34 -6.15 -5.04
N ARG A 28 -10.24 -6.42 -4.09
CA ARG A 28 -10.01 -6.24 -2.65
C ARG A 28 -8.87 -7.12 -2.13
N ALA A 29 -8.59 -8.26 -2.76
CA ALA A 29 -7.53 -9.19 -2.34
C ALA A 29 -6.15 -8.52 -2.30
N VAL A 30 -5.87 -7.58 -3.21
CA VAL A 30 -4.60 -6.83 -3.21
C VAL A 30 -4.42 -6.07 -1.90
N LEU A 31 -5.47 -5.38 -1.43
CA LEU A 31 -5.42 -4.60 -0.19
C LEU A 31 -5.26 -5.48 1.04
N ASP A 32 -5.88 -6.64 1.08
CA ASP A 32 -5.76 -7.57 2.21
C ASP A 32 -4.31 -8.04 2.42
N HIS A 33 -3.50 -8.06 1.36
CA HIS A 33 -2.08 -8.41 1.42
C HIS A 33 -1.14 -7.30 1.89
N VAL A 34 -1.58 -6.04 1.92
CA VAL A 34 -0.71 -4.87 2.14
C VAL A 34 -1.21 -3.90 3.20
N THR A 35 -2.47 -4.00 3.64
CA THR A 35 -3.09 -3.02 4.55
C THR A 35 -2.28 -2.82 5.85
N PRO A 36 -1.87 -3.87 6.59
CA PRO A 36 -1.10 -3.68 7.82
C PRO A 36 0.22 -2.93 7.60
N GLN A 37 0.98 -3.29 6.56
CA GLN A 37 2.27 -2.69 6.24
C GLN A 37 2.10 -1.24 5.75
N MET A 38 1.08 -0.96 4.94
CA MET A 38 0.78 0.39 4.47
C MET A 38 0.40 1.30 5.65
N LEU A 39 -0.46 0.85 6.56
CA LEU A 39 -0.82 1.62 7.74
C LEU A 39 0.39 1.91 8.64
N ASP A 40 1.31 0.96 8.75
CA ASP A 40 2.56 1.16 9.50
C ASP A 40 3.49 2.17 8.82
N LEU A 41 3.65 2.10 7.50
CA LEU A 41 4.40 3.09 6.72
C LEU A 41 3.83 4.50 6.92
N ILE A 42 2.50 4.65 6.83
CA ILE A 42 1.82 5.93 7.03
C ILE A 42 2.08 6.47 8.44
N ARG A 43 2.04 5.60 9.46
CA ARG A 43 2.40 5.94 10.83
C ARG A 43 3.84 6.42 10.91
N ILE A 44 4.80 5.72 10.31
CA ILE A 44 6.23 6.08 10.33
C ILE A 44 6.44 7.45 9.67
N VAL A 45 5.95 7.65 8.44
CA VAL A 45 6.13 8.91 7.71
C VAL A 45 5.47 10.09 8.42
N ALA A 46 4.28 9.87 9.00
CA ALA A 46 3.56 10.92 9.71
C ALA A 46 4.27 11.38 10.99
N HIS A 47 5.01 10.51 11.66
CA HIS A 47 5.77 10.86 12.87
C HIS A 47 7.22 11.25 12.60
N GLY A 48 7.80 10.81 11.49
CA GLY A 48 9.14 11.16 11.05
C GLY A 48 9.14 12.42 10.17
N PRO A 49 9.37 12.31 8.84
CA PRO A 49 9.67 13.47 7.99
C PRO A 49 8.58 14.54 7.95
N SER A 50 7.30 14.15 7.84
CA SER A 50 6.19 15.10 7.69
C SER A 50 4.82 14.42 7.71
N ARG A 51 3.88 14.97 8.51
CA ARG A 51 2.47 14.54 8.53
C ARG A 51 1.78 14.63 7.16
N PRO A 52 1.87 15.75 6.40
CA PRO A 52 1.41 15.81 5.01
C PRO A 52 2.11 14.83 4.06
N GLY A 53 3.33 14.39 4.37
CA GLY A 53 4.08 13.44 3.55
C GLY A 53 3.43 12.06 3.51
N ALA A 54 2.78 11.65 4.60
CA ALA A 54 2.20 10.30 4.72
C ALA A 54 1.21 9.95 3.59
N PRO A 55 0.11 10.70 3.34
CA PRO A 55 -0.80 10.38 2.24
C PRO A 55 -0.13 10.45 0.86
N MET A 56 0.85 11.34 0.67
CA MET A 56 1.59 11.43 -0.59
C MET A 56 2.51 10.23 -0.80
N THR A 57 3.10 9.70 0.25
CA THR A 57 3.89 8.45 0.20
C THR A 57 3.02 7.27 -0.20
N ALA A 58 1.83 7.10 0.38
CA ALA A 58 0.92 6.02 -0.03
C ALA A 58 0.55 6.12 -1.51
N LEU A 59 0.29 7.33 -2.02
CA LEU A 59 0.04 7.57 -3.45
C LEU A 59 1.24 7.13 -4.30
N LEU A 60 2.46 7.52 -3.92
CA LEU A 60 3.67 7.18 -4.68
C LEU A 60 3.97 5.68 -4.69
N VAL A 61 3.79 4.99 -3.57
CA VAL A 61 3.92 3.52 -3.47
C VAL A 61 2.94 2.84 -4.42
N GLY A 62 1.66 3.23 -4.41
CA GLY A 62 0.68 2.65 -5.34
C GLY A 62 0.99 2.98 -6.80
N LEU A 63 1.45 4.20 -7.09
CA LEU A 63 1.78 4.65 -8.43
C LEU A 63 2.97 3.89 -9.03
N ASP A 64 4.07 3.73 -8.28
CA ASP A 64 5.26 3.02 -8.77
C ASP A 64 4.97 1.53 -8.99
N ALA A 65 4.31 0.87 -8.02
CA ALA A 65 3.88 -0.51 -8.17
C ALA A 65 3.02 -0.73 -9.43
N GLY A 66 2.06 0.16 -9.72
CA GLY A 66 1.25 0.10 -10.93
C GLY A 66 2.07 0.27 -12.22
N ILE A 67 3.05 1.19 -12.23
CA ILE A 67 3.97 1.38 -13.38
C ILE A 67 4.83 0.13 -13.61
N ARG A 68 5.40 -0.44 -12.54
CA ARG A 68 6.23 -1.65 -12.60
C ARG A 68 5.43 -2.86 -13.05
N TYR A 69 4.21 -3.02 -12.53
CA TYR A 69 3.29 -4.07 -12.93
C TYR A 69 2.96 -4.01 -14.43
N GLY A 70 2.56 -2.84 -14.92
CA GLY A 70 2.24 -2.65 -16.35
C GLY A 70 3.44 -2.89 -17.28
N ARG A 71 4.66 -2.56 -16.84
CA ARG A 71 5.89 -2.87 -17.60
C ARG A 71 6.16 -4.38 -17.66
N ALA A 72 6.03 -5.07 -16.54
CA ALA A 72 6.23 -6.53 -16.47
C ALA A 72 5.23 -7.26 -17.38
N GLU A 73 3.97 -6.85 -17.39
CA GLU A 73 2.94 -7.39 -18.30
C GLU A 73 3.27 -7.13 -19.77
N ALA A 74 3.78 -5.94 -20.11
CA ALA A 74 4.19 -5.62 -21.48
C ALA A 74 5.37 -6.49 -21.97
N ASP A 75 6.29 -6.82 -21.06
CA ASP A 75 7.46 -7.66 -21.35
C ASP A 75 7.10 -9.17 -21.39
N ALA A 76 6.06 -9.59 -20.68
CA ALA A 76 5.64 -10.99 -20.51
C ALA A 76 4.82 -11.59 -21.68
N THR A 77 5.00 -11.13 -22.92
CA THR A 77 4.30 -11.57 -24.14
C THR A 77 4.49 -13.06 -24.54
N GLY A 78 4.94 -13.93 -23.64
CA GLY A 78 5.02 -15.39 -23.82
C GLY A 78 4.22 -16.14 -22.76
N GLU A 79 3.52 -17.20 -23.19
CA GLU A 79 2.71 -18.12 -22.37
C GLU A 79 3.55 -18.80 -21.27
N GLY A 80 3.74 -18.13 -20.15
CA GLY A 80 4.29 -18.67 -18.91
C GLY A 80 3.24 -18.55 -17.82
N GLY A 81 2.87 -19.67 -17.18
CA GLY A 81 1.75 -19.76 -16.24
C GLY A 81 1.67 -18.57 -15.29
N ALA A 82 0.55 -17.84 -15.38
CA ALA A 82 0.39 -16.56 -14.71
C ALA A 82 0.54 -16.72 -13.19
N ALA A 83 1.56 -16.07 -12.63
CA ALA A 83 1.53 -15.73 -11.22
C ALA A 83 0.21 -14.98 -10.95
N ASP A 84 -0.41 -15.21 -9.79
CA ASP A 84 -1.60 -14.46 -9.40
C ASP A 84 -1.30 -12.95 -9.53
N PRO A 85 -1.99 -12.22 -10.43
CA PRO A 85 -1.69 -10.82 -10.71
C PRO A 85 -1.85 -9.95 -9.45
N ASN A 86 -2.77 -10.31 -8.55
CA ASN A 86 -2.97 -9.61 -7.29
C ASN A 86 -1.78 -9.83 -6.35
N LEU A 87 -1.25 -11.06 -6.30
CA LEU A 87 -0.09 -11.37 -5.48
C LEU A 87 1.17 -10.70 -6.02
N ALA A 88 1.32 -10.63 -7.35
CA ALA A 88 2.41 -9.93 -8.02
C ALA A 88 2.37 -8.42 -7.74
N LEU A 89 1.21 -7.78 -7.91
CA LEU A 89 1.04 -6.36 -7.59
C LEU A 89 1.27 -6.08 -6.09
N ALA A 90 0.72 -6.92 -5.21
CA ALA A 90 0.95 -6.79 -3.77
C ALA A 90 2.42 -6.96 -3.37
N ALA A 91 3.19 -7.78 -4.09
CA ALA A 91 4.64 -7.91 -3.88
C ALA A 91 5.37 -6.61 -4.23
N LEU A 92 5.04 -6.00 -5.37
CA LEU A 92 5.62 -4.71 -5.78
C LEU A 92 5.32 -3.60 -4.74
N ILE A 93 4.06 -3.54 -4.27
CA ILE A 93 3.67 -2.59 -3.21
C ILE A 93 4.50 -2.81 -1.94
N ARG A 94 4.73 -4.07 -1.52
CA ARG A 94 5.54 -4.36 -0.34
C ARG A 94 7.01 -3.99 -0.53
N ASP A 95 7.59 -4.25 -1.70
CA ASP A 95 8.96 -3.83 -2.01
C ASP A 95 9.11 -2.30 -1.87
N ASP A 96 8.12 -1.55 -2.37
CA ASP A 96 8.11 -0.09 -2.30
C ASP A 96 7.91 0.40 -0.84
N ILE A 97 7.06 -0.26 -0.05
CA ILE A 97 6.92 0.00 1.39
C ILE A 97 8.25 -0.19 2.11
N ASP A 98 8.94 -1.30 1.86
CA ASP A 98 10.23 -1.62 2.49
C ASP A 98 11.29 -0.60 2.12
N ALA A 99 11.35 -0.20 0.83
CA ALA A 99 12.29 0.80 0.35
C ALA A 99 12.07 2.17 1.01
N VAL A 100 10.82 2.63 1.13
CA VAL A 100 10.53 3.92 1.78
C VAL A 100 10.75 3.85 3.30
N THR A 101 10.43 2.72 3.93
CA THR A 101 10.69 2.53 5.36
C THR A 101 12.19 2.63 5.65
N ALA A 102 13.02 1.96 4.84
CA ALA A 102 14.47 2.05 4.94
C ALA A 102 15.00 3.48 4.75
N LEU A 103 14.41 4.25 3.81
CA LEU A 103 14.75 5.65 3.61
C LEU A 103 14.47 6.50 4.86
N VAL A 104 13.30 6.35 5.49
CA VAL A 104 12.96 7.10 6.70
C VAL A 104 13.91 6.74 7.85
N SER A 105 14.21 5.45 8.05
CA SER A 105 15.15 5.03 9.09
C SER A 105 16.56 5.60 8.87
N ALA A 106 17.03 5.69 7.62
CA ALA A 106 18.32 6.31 7.32
C ALA A 106 18.35 7.80 7.67
N GLN A 107 17.25 8.53 7.39
CA GLN A 107 17.14 9.97 7.71
C GLN A 107 17.13 10.26 9.21
N GLU A 108 16.57 9.35 10.03
CA GLU A 108 16.56 9.50 11.49
C GLU A 108 17.94 9.26 12.13
N HIS A 109 18.80 8.46 11.50
CA HIS A 109 20.16 8.20 12.00
C HIS A 109 21.14 9.34 11.70
N ASP A 110 20.86 10.15 10.68
CA ASP A 110 21.69 11.28 10.25
C ASP A 110 21.31 12.61 10.95
N ALA A 111 20.28 12.62 11.79
CA ALA A 111 19.75 13.79 12.51
C ALA A 111 20.20 13.85 13.98
#